data_AF-A0A1W1C3Z5-F1
#
_entry.id   AF-A0A1W1C3Z5-F1
#
_cell.length_a   1.000
_cell.length_b   1.000
_cell.length_c   1.000
_cell.angle_alpha   90.00
_cell.angle_beta   90.00
_cell.angle_gamma   90.00
#
_symmetry.space_group_name_H-M   'P 1'
#
loop_
_entity.id
_entity.type
_entity.pdbx_description
1 polymer ?
#
loop_
_entity_poly.entity_id
_entity_poly.type
_entity_poly.pdbx_seq_one_letter_code
_entity_poly.pdbx_strand_id
1 'polypeptide(L)'
;MKKAVNIRLDENIVITLEQLSKELQTTKTDIIEKAIKLFSQKKRKPQNNLLQYAGILDQKDAKEMLERIIQDKNSKEFSVDVE
;
A
#
# COMPACT_ATOMS: atom_id res chain seq x y z
N MET A 1 0.39 -18.23 -5.81
CA MET A 1 0.17 -18.81 -7.16
C MET A 1 -0.12 -17.67 -8.14
N LYS A 2 0.49 -17.67 -9.33
CA LYS A 2 0.18 -16.68 -10.38
C LYS A 2 -1.21 -17.00 -10.96
N LYS A 3 -2.03 -15.97 -11.19
CA LYS A 3 -3.34 -16.10 -11.84
C LYS A 3 -3.23 -15.54 -13.26
N ALA A 4 -3.76 -16.27 -14.23
CA ALA A 4 -3.89 -15.76 -15.60
C ALA A 4 -4.93 -14.64 -15.62
N VAL A 5 -4.58 -13.51 -16.26
CA VAL A 5 -5.44 -12.35 -16.41
C VAL A 5 -5.41 -11.93 -17.87
N ASN A 6 -6.58 -11.82 -18.49
CA ASN A 6 -6.74 -11.36 -19.86
C ASN A 6 -7.08 -9.87 -19.83
N ILE A 7 -6.34 -9.07 -20.59
CA ILE A 7 -6.53 -7.63 -20.72
C ILE A 7 -6.57 -7.24 -22.20
N ARG A 8 -7.45 -6.30 -22.54
CA ARG A 8 -7.49 -5.67 -23.86
C ARG A 8 -6.72 -4.35 -23.77
N LEU A 9 -5.88 -4.09 -24.75
CA LEU A 9 -5.02 -2.92 -24.82
C LEU A 9 -5.19 -2.26 -26.18
N ASP A 10 -5.01 -0.94 -26.21
CA ASP A 10 -4.98 -0.20 -27.47
C ASP A 10 -3.76 -0.60 -28.30
N GLU A 11 -3.90 -0.54 -29.62
CA GLU A 11 -2.88 -0.96 -30.58
C GLU A 11 -1.52 -0.28 -30.34
N ASN A 12 -1.54 1.03 -30.07
CA ASN A 12 -0.33 1.80 -29.77
C ASN A 12 0.42 1.24 -28.55
N ILE A 13 -0.30 0.79 -27.52
CA ILE A 13 0.30 0.20 -26.32
C ILE A 13 0.94 -1.15 -26.67
N VAL A 14 0.27 -1.96 -27.50
CA VAL A 14 0.81 -3.25 -27.96
C VAL A 14 2.10 -3.04 -28.75
N ILE A 15 2.16 -2.04 -29.63
CA ILE A 15 3.36 -1.67 -30.39
C ILE A 15 4.49 -1.27 -29.44
N THR A 16 4.22 -0.41 -28.46
CA THR A 16 5.23 0.00 -27.46
C THR A 16 5.74 -1.19 -26.65
N LEU A 17 4.85 -2.10 -26.22
CA LEU A 17 5.23 -3.31 -25.49
C LEU A 17 6.12 -4.22 -26.33
N GLU A 18 5.84 -4.34 -27.63
CA GLU A 18 6.67 -5.11 -28.56
C GLU A 18 8.08 -4.52 -28.68
N GLN A 19 8.19 -3.21 -28.87
CA GLN A 19 9.48 -2.51 -28.93
C GLN A 19 10.29 -2.71 -27.65
N LEU A 20 9.66 -2.45 -26.49
CA LEU A 20 10.30 -2.65 -25.18
C LEU A 20 10.71 -4.10 -24.93
N SER A 21 9.92 -5.06 -25.40
CA SER A 21 10.25 -6.50 -25.26
C SER A 21 11.53 -6.87 -26.01
N LYS A 22 11.75 -6.26 -27.17
CA LYS A 22 12.96 -6.45 -27.98
C LYS A 22 14.16 -5.75 -27.35
N GLU A 23 14.01 -4.50 -26.96
CA GLU A 23 15.08 -3.70 -26.35
C GLU A 23 15.58 -4.29 -25.03
N LEU A 24 14.65 -4.73 -24.17
CA LEU A 24 14.96 -5.25 -22.84
C LEU A 24 15.18 -6.77 -22.81
N GLN A 25 15.11 -7.43 -23.97
CA GLN A 25 15.22 -8.89 -24.13
C GLN A 25 14.36 -9.66 -23.13
N THR A 26 13.10 -9.23 -22.96
CA THR A 26 12.15 -9.85 -22.04
C THR A 26 10.77 -10.01 -22.69
N THR A 27 9.83 -10.64 -21.99
CA THR A 27 8.46 -10.84 -22.49
C THR A 27 7.58 -9.62 -22.23
N LYS A 28 6.60 -9.40 -23.11
CA LYS A 28 5.54 -8.39 -22.91
C LYS A 28 4.84 -8.57 -21.55
N THR A 29 4.62 -9.81 -21.13
CA THR A 29 4.03 -10.15 -19.83
C THR A 29 4.90 -9.68 -18.67
N ASP A 30 6.21 -9.94 -18.71
CA ASP A 30 7.14 -9.49 -17.66
C ASP A 30 7.20 -7.96 -17.55
N ILE A 31 7.16 -7.26 -18.69
CA ILE A 31 7.08 -5.79 -18.72
C ILE A 31 5.81 -5.30 -18.02
N ILE A 32 4.64 -5.89 -18.34
CA ILE A 32 3.37 -5.53 -17.72
C ILE A 32 3.37 -5.85 -16.22
N GLU A 33 3.86 -7.03 -15.82
CA GLU A 33 3.97 -7.41 -14.41
C GLU A 33 4.82 -6.39 -13.62
N LYS A 34 5.97 -6.01 -14.15
CA LYS A 34 6.86 -5.00 -13.54
C LYS A 34 6.22 -3.62 -13.50
N ALA A 35 5.58 -3.19 -14.59
CA ALA A 35 4.90 -1.90 -14.65
C ALA A 35 3.76 -1.81 -13.63
N ILE A 36 2.92 -2.85 -13.53
CA ILE A 36 1.84 -2.92 -12.53
C ILE A 36 2.41 -2.92 -11.11
N LYS A 37 3.47 -3.68 -10.86
CA LYS A 37 4.14 -3.70 -9.55
C LYS A 37 4.69 -2.33 -9.17
N LEU A 38 5.38 -1.66 -10.09
CA LEU A 38 5.91 -0.31 -9.89
C LEU A 38 4.80 0.71 -9.69
N PHE A 39 3.71 0.63 -10.46
CA PHE A 39 2.55 1.50 -10.29
C PHE A 39 1.92 1.31 -8.91
N SER A 40 1.72 0.06 -8.50
CA SER A 40 1.20 -0.29 -7.17
C SER A 40 2.11 0.24 -6.07
N GLN A 41 3.43 0.07 -6.18
CA GLN A 41 4.39 0.61 -5.22
C GLN A 41 4.37 2.14 -5.14
N LYS A 42 4.29 2.83 -6.29
CA LYS A 42 4.20 4.30 -6.33
C LYS A 42 2.86 4.83 -5.81
N LYS A 43 1.77 4.09 -6.02
CA LYS A 43 0.40 4.47 -5.58
C LYS A 43 0.09 4.02 -4.16
N ARG A 44 0.78 3.01 -3.64
CA ARG A 44 0.92 2.77 -2.21
C ARG A 44 1.75 3.92 -1.65
N LYS A 45 1.08 5.06 -1.36
CA LYS A 45 1.52 5.94 -0.27
C LYS A 45 1.93 5.03 0.90
N PRO A 46 3.00 5.34 1.66
CA PRO A 46 3.28 4.58 2.86
C PRO A 46 2.01 4.64 3.71
N GLN A 47 1.26 3.53 3.78
CA GLN A 47 0.27 3.29 4.81
C GLN A 47 1.03 3.06 6.10
N ASN A 48 1.80 4.05 6.53
CA ASN A 48 2.13 4.18 7.91
C ASN A 48 0.86 4.78 8.50
N ASN A 49 0.03 3.94 9.14
CA ASN A 49 -1.23 4.36 9.77
C ASN A 49 -1.02 5.49 10.79
N LEU A 50 0.21 5.83 11.14
CA LEU A 50 0.56 7.00 11.94
C LEU A 50 0.80 8.26 11.09
N LEU A 51 1.41 8.14 9.91
CA LEU A 51 1.65 9.28 9.00
C LEU A 51 0.37 9.82 8.38
N GLN A 52 -0.70 9.03 8.30
CA GLN A 52 -2.02 9.53 7.89
C GLN A 52 -2.61 10.54 8.87
N TYR A 53 -2.12 10.59 10.12
CA TYR A 53 -2.56 11.57 11.12
C TYR A 53 -1.57 12.73 11.30
N ALA A 54 -0.41 12.67 10.63
CA ALA A 54 0.60 13.73 10.71
C ALA A 54 0.08 15.01 10.03
N GLY A 55 -0.15 16.06 10.82
CA GLY A 55 -0.65 17.36 10.36
C GLY A 55 -2.17 17.45 10.15
N ILE A 56 -2.94 16.42 10.50
CA ILE A 56 -4.42 16.45 10.44
C ILE A 56 -5.01 16.90 11.77
N LEU A 57 -4.40 16.48 12.89
CA LEU A 57 -4.87 16.85 14.23
C LEU A 57 -4.15 18.11 14.69
N ASP A 58 -4.93 19.08 15.13
CA ASP A 58 -4.39 20.23 15.84
C ASP A 58 -3.83 19.77 17.20
N GLN A 59 -2.90 20.52 17.78
CA GLN A 59 -2.14 20.07 18.97
C GLN A 59 -3.05 19.69 20.15
N LYS A 60 -4.22 20.34 20.24
CA LYS A 60 -5.26 20.07 21.24
C LYS A 60 -5.91 18.70 21.04
N ASP A 61 -6.29 18.38 19.81
CA ASP A 61 -6.99 17.12 19.49
C ASP A 61 -6.06 15.91 19.65
N ALA A 62 -4.77 16.10 19.31
CA ALA A 62 -3.74 15.09 19.54
C ALA A 62 -3.53 14.80 21.04
N LYS A 63 -3.58 15.85 21.89
CA LYS A 63 -3.45 15.70 23.34
C LYS A 63 -4.67 15.03 23.96
N GLU A 64 -5.88 15.38 23.52
CA GLU A 64 -7.12 14.73 23.99
C GLU A 64 -7.15 13.24 23.64
N MET A 65 -6.72 12.88 22.42
CA MET A 65 -6.60 11.47 22.02
C MET A 65 -5.59 10.72 22.90
N LEU A 66 -4.43 11.34 23.20
CA LEU A 66 -3.43 10.75 24.09
C LEU A 66 -3.97 10.55 25.51
N GLU A 67 -4.68 11.53 26.06
CA GLU A 67 -5.29 11.44 27.39
C GLU A 67 -6.33 10.32 27.46
N ARG A 68 -7.17 10.16 26.43
CA ARG A 68 -8.13 9.05 26.34
C ARG A 68 -7.44 7.69 26.25
N ILE A 69 -6.34 7.57 25.51
CA ILE A 69 -5.56 6.32 25.43
C ILE A 69 -4.94 5.96 26.78
N ILE A 70 -4.41 6.96 27.50
CA ILE A 70 -3.82 6.74 28.84
C ILE A 70 -4.91 6.32 29.84
N GLN A 71 -6.08 6.95 29.78
CA GLN A 71 -7.22 6.59 30.64
C GLN A 71 -7.75 5.19 30.32
N ASP A 72 -7.87 4.79 29.04
CA ASP A 72 -8.32 3.45 28.64
C ASP A 72 -7.31 2.35 29.00
N LYS A 73 -6.01 2.64 28.91
CA LYS A 73 -4.96 1.69 29.35
C LYS A 73 -5.03 1.43 30.86
N ASN A 74 -5.47 2.41 31.64
CA ASN A 74 -5.65 2.29 33.08
C ASN A 74 -7.03 1.73 33.47
N SER A 75 -7.97 1.57 32.54
CA SER A 75 -9.31 1.03 32.81
C SER A 75 -9.48 -0.45 32.47
N LYS A 76 -8.45 -1.12 31.95
CA LYS A 76 -8.45 -2.56 31.77
C LYS A 76 -7.72 -3.21 32.94
N GLU A 77 -8.47 -3.74 33.91
CA GLU A 77 -7.92 -4.70 34.85
C GLU A 77 -7.36 -5.88 34.06
N PHE A 78 -6.03 -5.96 34.00
CA PHE A 78 -5.32 -7.10 33.44
C PHE A 78 -5.35 -8.22 34.48
N SER A 79 -6.37 -9.07 34.42
CA SER A 79 -6.36 -10.37 35.11
C SER A 79 -5.72 -11.40 34.19
N VAL A 80 -4.52 -11.85 34.55
CA VAL A 80 -4.00 -13.12 34.02
C VAL A 80 -4.61 -14.19 34.91
N ASP A 81 -5.60 -14.91 34.40
CA ASP A 81 -6.00 -16.17 35.02
C ASP A 81 -4.82 -17.14 34.84
N VAL A 82 -4.07 -17.33 35.93
CA VAL A 82 -3.06 -18.38 36.03
C VAL A 82 -3.78 -19.60 36.57
N GLU A 83 -4.07 -20.56 35.68
CA GLU A 83 -4.42 -21.94 36.05
C GLU A 83 -3.25 -22.65 36.74
#